data_AF-A0A8S1AAH0-F1
#
_entry.id   AF-A0A8S1AAH0-F1
#
_cell.length_a   1.000
_cell.length_b   1.000
_cell.length_c   1.000
_cell.angle_alpha   90.00
_cell.angle_beta   90.00
_cell.angle_gamma   90.00
#
_symmetry.space_group_name_H-M   'P 1'
#
loop_
_entity.id
_entity.type
_entity.pdbx_description
1 polymer ?
#
loop_
_entity_poly.entity_id
_entity_poly.type
_entity_poly.pdbx_seq_one_letter_code
_entity_poly.pdbx_strand_id
1 'polypeptide(L)'
;MVAYWLTNCAPTSVKTVELIFPVPGHSFMPADRVFGHIEKEVKNKEVIIDPSEYRDIYDHYGVVRKLGAGDDIKRVAEFEDDAQDMDKENEENNAVEEDEANFDEGKN
;
A
#
# COMPACT_ATOMS: atom_id res chain seq x y z
N MET A 1 11.95 23.01 9.28
CA MET A 1 12.84 23.27 10.44
C MET A 1 14.33 23.20 10.05
N VAL A 2 14.78 22.16 9.35
CA VAL A 2 16.17 22.02 8.86
C VAL A 2 16.61 23.20 7.99
N ALA A 3 15.81 23.61 7.00
CA ALA A 3 16.13 24.75 6.14
C ALA A 3 16.38 26.04 6.92
N TYR A 4 15.54 26.35 7.92
CA TYR A 4 15.71 27.53 8.77
C TYR A 4 17.01 27.49 9.55
N TRP A 5 17.36 26.32 10.12
CA TRP A 5 18.61 26.15 10.86
C TRP A 5 19.83 26.28 9.95
N LEU A 6 19.79 25.72 8.74
CA LEU A 6 20.88 25.85 7.76
C LEU A 6 21.10 27.29 7.32
N THR A 7 20.04 28.09 7.21
CA THR A 7 20.17 29.49 6.78
C THR A 7 20.57 30.43 7.91
N ASN A 8 20.08 30.21 9.13
CA ASN A 8 20.20 31.20 10.21
C ASN A 8 21.13 30.80 11.36
N CYS A 9 21.49 29.52 11.48
CA CYS A 9 22.19 29.00 12.66
C CYS A 9 23.41 28.14 12.32
N ALA A 10 23.49 27.59 11.11
CA ALA A 10 24.55 26.66 10.74
C ALA A 10 25.87 27.39 10.44
N PRO A 11 27.01 26.82 10.86
CA PRO A 11 28.33 27.29 10.45
C PRO A 11 28.54 27.12 8.94
N THR A 12 29.26 28.04 8.30
CA THR A 12 29.61 28.00 6.87
C THR A 12 30.58 26.87 6.48
N SER A 13 31.10 26.13 7.46
CA SER A 13 31.96 24.96 7.23
C SER A 13 31.20 23.67 6.89
N VAL A 14 29.87 23.66 7.06
CA VAL A 14 29.03 22.49 6.76
C VAL A 14 28.87 22.35 5.25
N LYS A 15 29.31 21.22 4.69
CA LYS A 15 29.23 20.92 3.25
C LYS A 15 28.15 19.91 2.88
N THR A 16 27.80 19.04 3.82
CA THR A 16 26.86 17.94 3.61
C THR A 16 25.96 17.80 4.83
N VAL A 17 24.69 17.49 4.57
CA VAL A 17 23.67 17.25 5.60
C VAL A 17 22.96 15.97 5.21
N GLU A 18 22.94 15.00 6.12
CA GLU A 18 22.21 13.76 5.95
C GLU A 18 20.91 13.84 6.75
N LEU A 19 19.79 13.60 6.08
CA LEU A 19 18.47 13.59 6.70
C LEU A 19 17.98 12.16 6.79
N ILE A 20 18.09 11.59 7.98
CA ILE A 20 17.54 10.28 8.28
C ILE A 20 16.12 10.49 8.77
N PHE A 21 15.15 10.28 7.88
CA PHE A 21 13.76 10.16 8.29
C PHE A 21 13.57 8.74 8.81
N PRO A 22 13.24 8.55 10.10
CA PRO A 22 12.80 7.24 10.54
C PRO A 22 11.55 6.91 9.73
N VAL A 23 11.62 5.87 8.91
CA VAL A 23 10.42 5.29 8.31
C VAL A 23 9.57 4.82 9.48
N PRO A 24 8.35 5.37 9.71
CA PRO A 24 7.45 4.79 10.68
C PRO A 24 7.12 3.36 10.22
N GLY A 25 7.75 2.38 10.87
CA GLY A 25 7.60 0.97 10.55
C GLY A 25 6.21 0.44 10.93
N HIS A 26 5.64 -0.35 10.01
CA HIS A 26 4.40 -1.16 10.11
C HIS A 26 3.05 -0.51 9.78
N SER A 27 2.99 0.64 9.11
CA SER A 27 1.69 1.14 8.59
C SER A 27 1.75 1.65 7.16
N PHE A 28 2.82 1.31 6.45
CA PHE A 28 3.04 1.70 5.05
C PHE A 28 3.09 0.51 4.11
N MET A 29 2.81 -0.71 4.61
CA MET A 29 2.55 -1.80 3.68
C MET A 29 1.23 -1.50 2.96
N PRO A 30 1.12 -1.79 1.65
CA PRO A 30 -0.14 -1.65 0.92
C PRO A 30 -1.30 -2.33 1.64
N ALA A 31 -1.05 -3.46 2.29
CA ALA A 31 -2.01 -4.16 3.14
C ALA A 31 -2.53 -3.28 4.30
N ASP A 32 -1.67 -2.55 5.03
CA ASP A 32 -2.07 -1.68 6.13
C ASP A 32 -2.97 -0.53 5.64
N ARG A 33 -2.72 -0.03 4.42
CA ARG A 33 -3.55 0.99 3.79
C ARG A 33 -4.94 0.44 3.45
N VAL A 34 -5.00 -0.76 2.89
CA VAL A 34 -6.26 -1.48 2.61
C VAL A 34 -7.05 -1.68 3.90
N PHE A 35 -6.40 -2.14 4.98
CA PHE A 35 -7.03 -2.27 6.30
C PHE A 35 -7.54 -0.93 6.84
N GLY A 36 -6.78 0.15 6.71
CA GLY A 36 -7.21 1.48 7.14
C GLY A 36 -8.43 2.00 6.38
N HIS A 37 -8.53 1.71 5.08
CA HIS A 37 -9.70 2.05 4.27
C HIS A 37 -10.94 1.25 4.68
N ILE A 38 -10.80 -0.07 4.82
CA ILE A 38 -11.83 -0.96 5.31
C ILE A 38 -12.34 -0.51 6.69
N GLU A 39 -11.43 -0.22 7.63
CA GLU A 39 -11.80 0.18 8.99
C GLU A 39 -12.58 1.51 8.99
N LYS A 40 -12.19 2.46 8.14
CA LYS A 40 -12.92 3.73 7.97
C LYS A 40 -14.32 3.51 7.41
N GLU A 41 -14.47 2.63 6.41
CA GLU A 41 -15.78 2.34 5.81
C GLU A 41 -16.69 1.60 6.79
N VAL A 42 -16.17 0.61 7.50
CA VAL A 42 -16.92 -0.12 8.53
C VAL A 42 -17.36 0.82 9.67
N LYS A 43 -16.51 1.75 10.11
CA LYS A 43 -16.88 2.74 11.14
C LYS A 43 -17.98 3.70 10.68
N ASN A 44 -18.11 3.96 9.38
CA ASN A 44 -19.17 4.80 8.84
C ASN A 44 -20.52 4.08 8.72
N LYS A 45 -20.54 2.74 8.73
CA LYS A 45 -21.77 1.95 8.80
C LYS A 45 -22.19 1.78 10.27
N GLU A 46 -23.26 2.46 10.68
CA GLU A 46 -23.75 2.39 12.07
C GLU A 46 -24.19 0.98 12.48
N VAL A 47 -24.75 0.19 11.54
CA VAL A 47 -25.20 -1.18 11.76
C VAL A 47 -24.94 -2.00 10.50
N ILE A 48 -24.35 -3.18 10.68
CA ILE A 48 -24.24 -4.21 9.63
C ILE A 48 -25.25 -5.30 9.98
N ILE A 49 -26.21 -5.54 9.09
CA ILE A 49 -27.36 -6.43 9.35
C ILE A 49 -27.10 -7.83 8.77
N ASP A 50 -26.44 -7.90 7.61
CA ASP A 50 -26.13 -9.15 6.92
C ASP A 50 -24.61 -9.37 6.81
N PRO A 51 -24.08 -10.58 7.15
CA PRO A 51 -22.69 -10.94 6.90
C PRO A 51 -22.21 -10.78 5.46
N SER A 52 -23.12 -10.72 4.48
CA SER A 52 -22.78 -10.41 3.08
C SER A 52 -22.16 -9.01 2.94
N GLU A 53 -22.58 -8.04 3.73
CA GLU A 53 -22.10 -6.66 3.64
C GLU A 53 -20.62 -6.52 4.00
N TYR A 54 -20.09 -7.36 4.90
CA TYR A 54 -18.65 -7.40 5.17
C TYR A 54 -17.88 -7.87 3.95
N ARG A 55 -18.43 -8.84 3.23
CA ARG A 55 -17.79 -9.39 2.02
C ARG A 55 -17.75 -8.32 0.94
N ASP A 56 -18.83 -7.57 0.76
CA ASP A 56 -18.90 -6.50 -0.24
C ASP A 56 -17.87 -5.39 0.06
N ILE A 57 -17.68 -5.03 1.34
CA ILE A 57 -16.65 -4.06 1.76
C ILE A 57 -15.24 -4.60 1.47
N TYR A 58 -14.99 -5.87 1.79
CA TYR A 58 -13.67 -6.46 1.55
C TYR A 58 -13.38 -6.62 0.04
N ASP A 59 -14.37 -7.00 -0.76
CA ASP A 59 -14.27 -7.17 -2.22
C ASP A 59 -14.03 -5.84 -2.94
N HIS A 60 -14.47 -4.73 -2.34
CA HIS A 60 -14.22 -3.39 -2.86
C HIS A 60 -12.74 -2.98 -2.79
N TYR A 61 -12.01 -3.45 -1.78
CA TYR A 61 -10.62 -3.04 -1.52
C TYR A 61 -9.58 -4.13 -1.83
N GLY A 62 -9.99 -5.36 -2.11
CA GLY A 62 -9.06 -6.46 -2.42
C GLY A 62 -9.77 -7.74 -2.87
N VAL A 63 -8.98 -8.75 -3.25
CA VAL A 63 -9.51 -10.04 -3.72
C VAL A 63 -9.92 -10.90 -2.52
N VAL A 64 -11.22 -11.19 -2.38
CA VAL A 64 -11.75 -12.01 -1.28
C VAL A 64 -11.93 -13.46 -1.72
N ARG A 65 -11.10 -14.37 -1.19
CA ARG A 65 -11.24 -15.81 -1.43
C ARG A 65 -12.24 -16.43 -0.44
N LYS A 66 -13.30 -17.06 -0.96
CA LYS A 66 -14.39 -17.64 -0.16
C LYS A 66 -14.05 -19.08 0.21
N LEU A 67 -13.83 -19.33 1.49
CA LEU A 67 -13.61 -20.70 1.97
C LEU A 67 -14.90 -21.52 1.84
N GLY A 68 -14.84 -22.64 1.10
CA GLY A 68 -15.93 -23.62 0.99
C GLY A 68 -16.94 -23.41 -0.14
N ALA A 69 -16.73 -22.44 -1.04
CA ALA A 69 -17.57 -22.21 -2.20
C ALA A 69 -16.84 -22.64 -3.50
N GLY A 70 -16.68 -23.96 -3.69
CA GLY A 70 -16.15 -24.56 -4.93
C GLY A 70 -14.60 -24.58 -5.03
N ASP A 71 -14.08 -25.76 -5.35
CA ASP A 71 -12.71 -26.23 -5.71
C ASP A 71 -11.43 -25.66 -5.07
N ASP A 72 -11.44 -24.54 -4.36
CA ASP A 72 -10.22 -23.92 -3.83
C ASP A 72 -10.02 -24.19 -2.33
N ILE A 73 -10.21 -25.44 -1.88
CA ILE A 73 -9.69 -25.86 -0.57
C ILE A 73 -8.19 -26.10 -0.73
N LYS A 74 -7.44 -25.03 -0.99
CA LYS A 74 -6.00 -25.02 -0.89
C LYS A 74 -5.63 -25.13 0.60
N ARG A 75 -4.60 -25.91 0.95
CA ARG A 75 -4.09 -25.90 2.33
C ARG A 75 -3.55 -24.50 2.63
N VAL A 76 -3.56 -24.08 3.91
CA VAL A 76 -3.03 -22.77 4.33
C VAL A 76 -1.64 -22.47 3.72
N ALA A 77 -0.81 -23.49 3.54
CA ALA A 77 0.52 -23.40 2.91
C ALA A 77 0.51 -22.96 1.43
N GLU A 78 -0.54 -23.28 0.67
CA GLU A 78 -0.64 -22.98 -0.76
C GLU A 78 -1.17 -21.56 -1.04
N PHE A 79 -1.54 -20.81 0.01
CA PHE A 79 -1.88 -19.39 -0.10
C PHE A 79 -0.65 -18.48 0.02
N GLU A 80 0.45 -18.96 0.61
CA GLU A 80 1.72 -18.22 0.71
C GLU A 80 2.38 -18.06 -0.67
N ASP A 81 2.25 -19.08 -1.53
CA ASP A 81 2.80 -19.07 -2.89
C ASP A 81 2.02 -18.09 -3.81
N ASP A 82 0.69 -18.10 -3.74
CA ASP A 82 -0.15 -17.21 -4.56
C ASP A 82 0.02 -15.72 -4.19
N ALA A 83 0.36 -15.40 -2.93
CA ALA A 83 0.62 -14.03 -2.51
C ALA A 83 1.91 -13.47 -3.12
N GLN A 84 2.95 -14.30 -3.25
CA GLN A 84 4.23 -13.92 -3.85
C GLN A 84 4.12 -13.66 -5.36
N ASP A 85 3.18 -14.32 -6.04
CA ASP A 85 2.98 -14.15 -7.47
C ASP A 85 2.14 -12.89 -7.79
N MET A 86 1.18 -12.53 -6.93
CA MET A 86 0.47 -11.25 -7.03
C MET A 86 1.36 -10.04 -6.75
N ASP A 87 2.29 -10.14 -5.79
CA ASP A 87 3.23 -9.06 -5.50
C ASP A 87 4.18 -8.79 -6.68
N LYS A 88 4.61 -9.84 -7.40
CA LYS A 88 5.42 -9.71 -8.62
C LYS A 88 4.64 -9.09 -9.79
N GLU A 89 3.39 -9.50 -10.01
CA GLU A 89 2.57 -8.89 -11.07
C GLU A 89 2.31 -7.40 -10.80
N ASN A 90 2.15 -7.00 -9.54
CA ASN A 90 1.92 -5.60 -9.19
C ASN A 90 3.20 -4.74 -9.33
N GLU A 91 4.37 -5.30 -9.03
CA GLU A 91 5.66 -4.64 -9.30
C GLU A 91 5.94 -4.49 -10.81
N GLU A 92 5.59 -5.50 -11.62
CA GLU A 92 5.75 -5.42 -13.08
C GLU A 92 4.81 -4.38 -13.72
N ASN A 93 3.56 -4.29 -13.26
CA ASN A 93 2.61 -3.30 -13.77
C ASN A 93 2.99 -1.86 -13.37
N ASN A 94 3.52 -1.65 -12.17
CA ASN A 94 3.95 -0.33 -11.71
C ASN A 94 5.23 0.15 -12.45
N ALA A 95 6.12 -0.78 -12.84
CA ALA A 95 7.28 -0.44 -13.66
C ALA A 95 6.91 -0.01 -15.10
N VAL A 96 5.85 -0.58 -15.67
CA VAL A 96 5.36 -0.19 -17.00
C VAL A 96 4.71 1.20 -16.98
N GLU A 97 3.99 1.57 -15.92
CA GLU A 97 3.41 2.92 -15.78
C GLU A 97 4.49 4.01 -15.60
N GLU A 98 5.60 3.72 -14.92
CA GLU A 98 6.72 4.67 -14.76
C GLU A 98 7.52 4.89 -16.07
N ASP A 99 7.61 3.88 -16.94
CA ASP A 99 8.23 3.98 -18.26
C ASP A 99 7.35 4.76 -19.25
N GLU A 100 6.03 4.58 -19.20
CA GLU A 100 5.09 5.36 -20.02
C GLU A 100 5.03 6.84 -19.61
N ALA A 101 5.10 7.15 -18.31
CA ALA A 101 5.14 8.51 -17.80
C ALA A 101 6.42 9.27 -18.19
N ASN A 102 7.58 8.60 -18.22
CA ASN A 102 8.84 9.20 -18.66
C ASN A 102 8.93 9.42 -20.18
N PHE A 103 8.15 8.68 -20.98
CA PHE A 103 8.15 8.86 -22.44
C PHE A 103 7.39 10.12 -22.89
N ASP A 104 6.44 10.62 -22.08
CA ASP A 104 5.64 11.81 -22.40
C ASP A 104 6.31 13.12 -21.94
N GLU A 105 7.17 13.09 -20.92
CA GLU A 105 7.93 14.28 -20.46
C GLU A 105 9.13 14.64 -21.37
N GLY A 106 9.52 13.76 -22.29
CA GLY A 106 10.61 13.98 -23.26
C GLY A 106 10.22 14.76 -24.53
N LYS A 107 8.96 15.22 -24.65
CA LYS A 107 8.45 16.01 -25.78
C LYS A 107 7.82 17.31 -25.32
N ASN A 108 8.62 18.23 -24.78
CA ASN A 108 8.33 19.67 -24.81
C ASN A 108 9.61 20.48 -24.97
#